data_AF-A0A947AEZ9-F1
#
_entry.id   AF-A0A947AEZ9-F1
#
_cell.length_a   1.000
_cell.length_b   1.000
_cell.length_c   1.000
_cell.angle_alpha   90.00
_cell.angle_beta   90.00
_cell.angle_gamma   90.00
#
_symmetry.space_group_name_H-M   'P 1'
#
loop_
_entity.id
_entity.type
_entity.pdbx_description
1 polymer ?
#
loop_
_entity_poly.entity_id
_entity_poly.type
_entity_poly.pdbx_seq_one_letter_code
_entity_poly.pdbx_strand_id
1 'polypeptide(L)'
;MKIMGIFWLLAEGLVMVYMRKGFIFLKKGEARQRKFIFFCVTVFLLLFCLNFGQEFNLDRYLAAKHGSFGQFYYSYLWNFFCTLWVVIEAAIVIYVFKIYDLLRIAIEKKKSILNQPLLFGSGIFFLFLFLLYAMYHYYLGSMVDINGFHRGNIQNLFNFYIKICGVFWILIEWTVGLIGLKIFFLLKRRI
;
A
#
# COMPACT_ATOMS: atom_id res chain seq x y z
N MET A 1 -5.62 14.05 11.54
CA MET A 1 -5.64 12.75 10.82
C MET A 1 -4.69 12.69 9.62
N LYS A 2 -4.53 13.75 8.81
CA LYS A 2 -3.70 13.73 7.58
C LYS A 2 -2.23 13.32 7.78
N ILE A 3 -1.56 13.82 8.83
CA ILE A 3 -0.15 13.51 9.05
C ILE A 3 0.02 12.04 9.45
N MET A 4 -0.93 11.48 10.20
CA MET A 4 -0.92 10.08 10.63
C MET A 4 -0.83 9.13 9.42
N GLY A 5 -1.64 9.37 8.38
CA GLY A 5 -1.62 8.54 7.16
C GLY A 5 -0.27 8.56 6.45
N ILE A 6 0.37 9.73 6.35
CA ILE A 6 1.72 9.86 5.76
C ILE A 6 2.77 9.14 6.61
N PHE A 7 2.74 9.34 7.93
CA PHE A 7 3.70 8.69 8.84
C PHE A 7 3.58 7.18 8.81
N TRP A 8 2.36 6.65 8.76
CA TRP A 8 2.10 5.23 8.58
C TRP A 8 2.65 4.72 7.24
N LEU A 9 2.34 5.42 6.15
CA LEU A 9 2.80 5.04 4.81
C LEU A 9 4.33 5.10 4.69
N LEU A 10 4.98 6.03 5.40
CA LEU A 10 6.43 6.08 5.56
C LEU A 10 6.96 4.86 6.30
N ALA A 11 6.35 4.53 7.45
CA ALA A 11 6.76 3.39 8.27
C ALA A 11 6.67 2.08 7.47
N GLU A 12 5.53 1.84 6.81
CA GLU A 12 5.35 0.66 5.96
C GLU A 12 6.27 0.67 4.74
N GLY A 13 6.50 1.84 4.14
CA GLY A 13 7.49 2.01 3.08
C GLY A 13 8.90 1.62 3.51
N LEU A 14 9.30 1.98 4.73
CA LEU A 14 10.59 1.58 5.32
C LEU A 14 10.63 0.06 5.56
N VAL A 15 9.58 -0.53 6.14
CA VAL A 15 9.46 -1.98 6.33
C VAL A 15 9.63 -2.70 5.00
N MET A 16 8.94 -2.26 3.94
CA MET A 16 9.07 -2.83 2.60
C MET A 16 10.52 -2.76 2.07
N VAL A 17 11.22 -1.63 2.26
CA VAL A 17 12.63 -1.49 1.88
C VAL A 17 13.50 -2.50 2.62
N TYR A 18 13.34 -2.63 3.94
CA TYR A 18 14.07 -3.61 4.75
C TYR A 18 13.77 -5.06 4.36
N MET A 19 12.51 -5.40 4.12
CA MET A 19 12.09 -6.74 3.68
C MET A 19 12.68 -7.08 2.32
N ARG A 20 12.63 -6.15 1.36
CA ARG A 20 13.31 -6.33 0.08
C ARG A 20 14.81 -6.51 0.26
N LYS A 21 15.44 -5.77 1.20
CA LYS A 21 16.88 -5.86 1.50
C LYS A 21 17.24 -7.24 2.03
N GLY A 22 16.50 -7.74 3.00
CA GLY A 22 16.63 -9.08 3.54
C GLY A 22 16.49 -10.15 2.45
N PHE A 23 15.47 -10.03 1.60
CA PHE A 23 15.28 -10.94 0.46
C PHE A 23 16.47 -10.97 -0.51
N ILE A 24 16.96 -9.80 -0.93
CA ILE A 24 18.09 -9.73 -1.88
C ILE A 24 19.37 -10.26 -1.22
N PHE A 25 19.62 -9.93 0.04
CA PHE A 25 20.76 -10.42 0.80
C PHE A 25 20.76 -11.95 0.89
N LEU A 26 19.62 -12.56 1.25
CA LEU A 26 19.48 -14.01 1.31
C LEU A 26 19.65 -14.68 -0.06
N LYS A 27 19.25 -14.02 -1.15
CA LYS A 27 19.33 -14.58 -2.50
C LYS A 27 20.71 -14.47 -3.16
N LYS A 28 21.43 -13.36 -2.95
CA LYS A 28 22.64 -13.01 -3.72
C LYS A 28 23.86 -12.64 -2.86
N GLY A 29 23.74 -12.54 -1.55
CA GLY A 29 24.81 -12.05 -0.66
C GLY A 29 25.07 -10.54 -0.73
N GLU A 30 24.79 -9.87 -1.86
CA GLU A 30 24.92 -8.43 -2.02
C GLU A 30 23.58 -7.69 -2.03
N ALA A 31 23.45 -6.63 -1.24
CA ALA A 31 22.20 -5.86 -1.09
C ALA A 31 22.22 -4.50 -1.83
N ARG A 32 22.50 -4.46 -3.14
CA ARG A 32 22.42 -3.20 -3.91
C ARG A 32 20.95 -2.80 -4.15
N GLN A 33 20.52 -1.70 -3.52
CA GLN A 33 19.13 -1.23 -3.59
C GLN A 33 18.95 0.26 -3.90
N ARG A 34 20.03 0.99 -4.18
CA ARG A 34 20.01 2.47 -4.32
C ARG A 34 18.88 2.98 -5.22
N LYS A 35 18.66 2.37 -6.40
CA LYS A 35 17.59 2.77 -7.33
C LYS A 35 16.18 2.66 -6.73
N PHE A 36 15.93 1.62 -5.94
CA PHE A 36 14.61 1.41 -5.31
C PHE A 36 14.38 2.35 -4.14
N ILE A 37 15.40 2.57 -3.31
CA ILE A 37 15.33 3.56 -2.22
C ILE A 37 15.07 4.94 -2.82
N PHE A 38 15.79 5.31 -3.88
CA PHE A 38 15.59 6.58 -4.57
C PHE A 38 14.17 6.72 -5.12
N PHE A 39 13.64 5.66 -5.74
CA PHE A 39 12.25 5.62 -6.19
C PHE A 39 11.26 5.81 -5.04
N CYS A 40 11.40 5.06 -3.93
CA CYS A 40 10.53 5.19 -2.76
C CYS A 40 10.58 6.59 -2.14
N VAL A 41 11.78 7.18 -2.01
CA VAL A 41 11.95 8.55 -1.52
C VAL A 41 11.28 9.56 -2.45
N THR A 42 11.46 9.41 -3.77
CA THR A 42 10.83 10.29 -4.76
C THR A 42 9.31 10.23 -4.67
N VAL A 43 8.74 9.01 -4.63
CA VAL A 43 7.30 8.81 -4.47
C VAL A 43 6.81 9.41 -3.14
N PHE A 44 7.54 9.20 -2.05
CA PHE A 44 7.18 9.75 -0.75
C PHE A 44 7.19 11.28 -0.73
N LEU A 45 8.21 11.91 -1.33
CA LEU A 45 8.28 13.37 -1.49
C LEU A 45 7.13 13.91 -2.34
N LEU A 46 6.75 13.22 -3.41
CA LEU A 46 5.58 13.58 -4.22
C LEU A 46 4.28 13.51 -3.40
N LEU A 47 4.08 12.43 -2.63
CA LEU A 47 2.91 12.28 -1.75
C LEU A 47 2.88 13.34 -0.64
N PHE A 48 4.04 13.65 -0.07
CA PHE A 48 4.20 14.71 0.92
C PHE A 48 3.83 16.08 0.32
N CYS A 49 4.39 16.41 -0.86
CA CYS A 49 4.06 17.64 -1.57
C CYS A 49 2.58 17.69 -1.98
N LEU A 50 1.96 16.57 -2.32
CA LEU A 50 0.55 16.52 -2.69
C LEU A 50 -0.37 16.75 -1.48
N ASN A 51 0.01 16.29 -0.29
CA ASN A 51 -0.76 16.53 0.93
C ASN A 51 -0.58 17.96 1.48
N PHE A 52 0.65 18.50 1.47
CA PHE A 52 0.97 19.82 2.03
C PHE A 52 0.89 20.97 1.02
N GLY A 53 1.02 20.69 -0.28
CA GLY A 53 0.98 21.69 -1.34
C GLY A 53 -0.37 22.41 -1.44
N GLN A 54 -1.44 21.84 -0.89
CA GLN A 54 -2.72 22.52 -0.80
C GLN A 54 -2.77 23.62 0.28
N GLU A 55 -2.12 23.41 1.42
CA GLU A 55 -2.05 24.40 2.51
C GLU A 55 -1.30 25.67 2.06
N PHE A 56 -0.40 25.55 1.08
CA PHE A 56 0.43 26.66 0.61
C PHE A 56 -0.13 27.43 -0.60
N ASN A 57 -0.99 26.84 -1.46
CA ASN A 57 -1.46 27.54 -2.68
C ASN A 57 -2.84 27.15 -3.23
N LEU A 58 -3.36 25.94 -3.01
CA LEU A 58 -4.64 25.56 -3.64
C LEU A 58 -5.86 26.14 -2.92
N ASP A 59 -5.84 26.33 -1.60
CA ASP A 59 -6.99 26.89 -0.89
C ASP A 59 -7.33 28.31 -1.38
N ARG A 60 -6.34 29.14 -1.75
CA ARG A 60 -6.61 30.47 -2.32
C ARG A 60 -7.24 30.41 -3.72
N TYR A 61 -6.90 29.42 -4.53
CA TYR A 61 -7.41 29.29 -5.91
C TYR A 61 -8.75 28.53 -5.99
N LEU A 62 -8.99 27.54 -5.10
CA LEU A 62 -10.20 26.72 -5.07
C LEU A 62 -11.28 27.26 -4.13
N ALA A 63 -10.94 27.87 -2.98
CA ALA A 63 -11.93 28.45 -2.08
C ALA A 63 -12.61 29.69 -2.67
N ALA A 64 -11.96 30.39 -3.60
CA ALA A 64 -12.55 31.51 -4.34
C ALA A 64 -13.67 31.08 -5.31
N LYS A 65 -13.77 29.79 -5.66
CA LYS A 65 -14.79 29.31 -6.60
C LYS A 65 -15.88 28.48 -5.89
N HIS A 66 -15.59 27.39 -5.18
CA HIS A 66 -16.63 26.50 -4.61
C HIS A 66 -16.20 25.89 -3.25
N GLY A 67 -16.66 26.46 -2.13
CA GLY A 67 -16.29 26.03 -0.76
C GLY A 67 -16.62 24.57 -0.39
N SER A 68 -17.42 23.85 -1.18
CA SER A 68 -17.70 22.43 -0.98
C SER A 68 -16.69 21.47 -1.61
N PHE A 69 -15.87 21.95 -2.54
CA PHE A 69 -14.93 21.09 -3.29
C PHE A 69 -13.77 20.59 -2.42
N GLY A 70 -13.33 21.41 -1.45
CA GLY A 70 -12.23 21.06 -0.54
C GLY A 70 -12.54 19.86 0.35
N GLN A 71 -13.75 19.78 0.90
CA GLN A 71 -14.14 18.66 1.76
C GLN A 71 -14.20 17.33 0.99
N PHE A 72 -14.72 17.35 -0.24
CA PHE A 72 -14.70 16.18 -1.10
C PHE A 72 -13.27 15.77 -1.40
N TYR A 73 -12.42 16.71 -1.84
CA TYR A 73 -11.02 16.43 -2.13
C TYR A 73 -10.31 15.73 -0.97
N TYR A 74 -10.53 16.15 0.27
CA TYR A 74 -9.93 15.48 1.44
C TYR A 74 -10.40 14.04 1.62
N SER A 75 -11.68 13.76 1.39
CA SER A 75 -12.18 12.39 1.45
C SER A 75 -11.61 11.52 0.32
N TYR A 76 -11.47 12.05 -0.90
CA TYR A 76 -10.81 11.35 -2.01
C TYR A 76 -9.34 11.05 -1.70
N LEU A 77 -8.61 12.06 -1.20
CA LEU A 77 -7.21 11.94 -0.84
C LEU A 77 -7.00 10.92 0.29
N TRP A 78 -7.89 10.91 1.28
CA TRP A 78 -7.83 9.95 2.37
C TRP A 78 -8.07 8.51 1.86
N ASN A 79 -9.04 8.31 0.96
CA ASN A 79 -9.25 7.01 0.34
C ASN A 79 -8.05 6.57 -0.48
N PHE A 80 -7.42 7.49 -1.23
CA PHE A 80 -6.19 7.22 -1.96
C PHE A 80 -5.06 6.71 -1.04
N PHE A 81 -4.86 7.37 0.10
CA PHE A 81 -3.88 6.92 1.09
C PHE A 81 -4.22 5.55 1.67
N CYS A 82 -5.50 5.28 1.96
CA CYS A 82 -5.95 3.96 2.41
C CYS A 82 -5.66 2.87 1.37
N THR A 83 -5.89 3.14 0.09
CA THR A 83 -5.57 2.21 -1.01
C THR A 83 -4.07 1.97 -1.12
N LEU A 84 -3.26 3.04 -1.12
CA LEU A 84 -1.80 2.92 -1.19
C LEU A 84 -1.24 2.13 0.00
N TRP A 85 -1.80 2.34 1.18
CA TRP A 85 -1.42 1.58 2.37
C TRP A 85 -1.69 0.08 2.18
N VAL A 86 -2.90 -0.32 1.78
CA VAL A 86 -3.22 -1.74 1.49
C VAL A 86 -2.31 -2.33 0.41
N VAL A 87 -1.95 -1.54 -0.61
CA VAL A 87 -1.01 -1.93 -1.68
C VAL A 87 0.39 -2.21 -1.11
N ILE A 88 0.92 -1.32 -0.26
CA ILE A 88 2.25 -1.50 0.35
C ILE A 88 2.26 -2.73 1.26
N GLU A 89 1.23 -2.92 2.07
CA GLU A 89 1.04 -4.09 2.94
C GLU A 89 1.05 -5.40 2.14
N ALA A 90 0.27 -5.45 1.06
CA ALA A 90 0.28 -6.60 0.16
C ALA A 90 1.66 -6.84 -0.46
N ALA A 91 2.41 -5.78 -0.77
CA ALA A 91 3.79 -5.89 -1.26
C ALA A 91 4.72 -6.50 -0.19
N ILE A 92 4.57 -6.10 1.07
CA ILE A 92 5.34 -6.63 2.20
C ILE A 92 5.05 -8.13 2.35
N VAL A 93 3.78 -8.55 2.34
CA VAL A 93 3.38 -9.97 2.38
C VAL A 93 4.08 -10.80 1.31
N ILE A 94 4.14 -10.30 0.07
CA ILE A 94 4.83 -10.99 -1.02
C ILE A 94 6.32 -11.19 -0.69
N TYR A 95 6.98 -10.20 -0.09
CA TYR A 95 8.38 -10.34 0.35
C TYR A 95 8.52 -11.32 1.52
N VAL A 96 7.60 -11.30 2.50
CA VAL A 96 7.56 -12.26 3.62
C VAL A 96 7.51 -13.69 3.09
N PHE A 97 6.58 -13.98 2.17
CA PHE A 97 6.47 -15.30 1.54
C PHE A 97 7.74 -15.71 0.79
N LYS A 98 8.35 -14.78 0.04
CA LYS A 98 9.60 -15.04 -0.69
C LYS A 98 10.76 -15.35 0.25
N ILE A 99 10.86 -14.65 1.38
CA ILE A 99 11.88 -14.90 2.40
C ILE A 99 11.64 -16.26 3.06
N TYR A 100 10.39 -16.56 3.42
CA TYR A 100 10.02 -17.85 3.99
C TYR A 100 10.38 -19.01 3.07
N ASP A 101 10.06 -18.92 1.77
CA ASP A 101 10.38 -19.98 0.80
C ASP A 101 11.90 -20.15 0.64
N LEU A 102 12.66 -19.06 0.56
CA LEU A 102 14.13 -19.13 0.51
C LEU A 102 14.73 -19.81 1.76
N LEU A 103 14.26 -19.45 2.95
CA LEU A 103 14.73 -20.06 4.20
C LEU A 103 14.36 -21.54 4.26
N ARG A 104 13.14 -21.89 3.85
CA ARG A 104 12.67 -23.27 3.79
C ARG A 104 13.48 -24.12 2.84
N ILE A 105 13.78 -23.63 1.63
CA ILE A 105 14.63 -24.32 0.66
C ILE A 105 16.03 -24.55 1.24
N ALA A 106 16.61 -23.53 1.88
CA ALA A 106 17.94 -23.61 2.46
C ALA A 106 18.04 -24.63 3.62
N ILE A 107 16.99 -24.78 4.43
CA ILE A 107 17.00 -25.62 5.63
C ILE A 107 16.47 -27.02 5.37
N GLU A 108 15.34 -27.16 4.66
CA GLU A 108 14.72 -28.45 4.39
C GLU A 108 15.27 -29.14 3.13
N LYS A 109 16.19 -28.49 2.38
CA LYS A 109 16.70 -28.95 1.06
C LYS A 109 15.56 -29.31 0.08
N LYS A 110 14.39 -28.72 0.25
CA LYS A 110 13.18 -29.02 -0.53
C LYS A 110 13.17 -28.19 -1.80
N LYS A 111 12.62 -28.76 -2.89
CA LYS A 111 12.45 -28.06 -4.16
C LYS A 111 11.49 -26.87 -3.95
N SER A 112 11.90 -25.68 -4.41
CA SER A 112 11.08 -24.47 -4.44
C SER A 112 9.72 -24.75 -5.06
N ILE A 113 8.64 -24.47 -4.32
CA ILE A 113 7.28 -24.48 -4.88
C ILE A 113 7.05 -23.18 -5.66
N LEU A 114 7.77 -22.11 -5.32
CA LEU A 114 7.61 -20.77 -5.88
C LEU A 114 8.63 -20.47 -7.01
N ASN A 115 8.81 -21.41 -7.94
CA ASN A 115 9.73 -21.26 -9.08
C ASN A 115 9.21 -20.39 -10.22
N GLN A 116 8.04 -19.76 -10.08
CA GLN A 116 7.51 -18.85 -11.10
C GLN A 116 7.96 -17.41 -10.83
N PRO A 117 8.29 -16.63 -11.89
CA PRO A 117 8.68 -15.23 -11.77
C PRO A 117 7.46 -14.37 -11.40
N LEU A 118 7.11 -14.38 -10.11
CA LEU A 118 6.06 -13.57 -9.48
C LEU A 118 6.32 -12.06 -9.58
N LEU A 119 7.45 -11.64 -10.15
CA LEU A 119 7.71 -10.24 -10.51
C LEU A 119 6.66 -9.73 -11.51
N PHE A 120 6.28 -10.55 -12.49
CA PHE A 120 5.23 -10.19 -13.46
C PHE A 120 3.85 -10.14 -12.78
N GLY A 121 3.56 -11.09 -11.88
CA GLY A 121 2.32 -11.12 -11.11
C GLY A 121 2.16 -9.95 -10.13
N SER A 122 3.23 -9.51 -9.46
CA SER A 122 3.16 -8.41 -8.49
C SER A 122 2.87 -7.06 -9.15
N GLY A 123 3.48 -6.76 -10.30
CA GLY A 123 3.20 -5.53 -11.05
C GLY A 123 1.77 -5.50 -11.57
N ILE A 124 1.30 -6.62 -12.14
CA ILE A 124 -0.08 -6.78 -12.61
C ILE A 124 -1.07 -6.63 -11.45
N PHE A 125 -0.77 -7.20 -10.28
CA PHE A 125 -1.62 -7.07 -9.09
C PHE A 125 -1.75 -5.61 -8.62
N PHE A 126 -0.66 -4.86 -8.58
CA PHE A 126 -0.72 -3.43 -8.23
C PHE A 126 -1.47 -2.61 -9.29
N LEU A 127 -1.26 -2.92 -10.57
CA LEU A 127 -1.96 -2.24 -11.67
C LEU A 127 -3.47 -2.55 -11.62
N PHE A 128 -3.84 -3.78 -11.30
CA PHE A 128 -5.23 -4.20 -11.09
C PHE A 128 -5.87 -3.46 -9.89
N LEU A 129 -5.18 -3.36 -8.76
CA LEU A 129 -5.67 -2.60 -7.59
C LEU A 129 -5.84 -1.11 -7.92
N PHE A 130 -4.90 -0.53 -8.66
CA PHE A 130 -4.97 0.86 -9.09
C PHE A 130 -6.12 1.08 -10.09
N LEU A 131 -6.34 0.14 -11.01
CA LEU A 131 -7.47 0.17 -11.94
C LEU A 131 -8.80 0.09 -11.18
N LEU A 132 -8.93 -0.81 -10.21
CA LEU A 132 -10.13 -0.91 -9.38
C LEU A 132 -10.40 0.38 -8.60
N TYR A 133 -9.35 1.00 -8.06
CA TYR A 133 -9.46 2.30 -7.40
C TYR A 133 -9.94 3.40 -8.37
N ALA A 134 -9.34 3.47 -9.56
CA ALA A 134 -9.73 4.43 -10.60
C ALA A 134 -11.19 4.20 -11.05
N MET A 135 -11.59 2.94 -11.26
CA MET A 135 -12.95 2.56 -11.62
C MET A 135 -13.95 2.92 -10.51
N TYR A 136 -13.61 2.64 -9.25
CA TYR A 136 -14.44 3.01 -8.09
C TYR A 136 -14.68 4.52 -8.06
N HIS A 137 -13.62 5.32 -8.22
CA HIS A 137 -13.76 6.78 -8.20
C HIS A 137 -14.43 7.35 -9.44
N TYR A 138 -14.19 6.77 -10.61
CA TYR A 138 -14.90 7.14 -11.84
C TYR A 138 -16.40 6.89 -11.70
N TYR A 139 -16.78 5.71 -11.21
CA TYR A 139 -18.19 5.34 -11.01
C TYR A 139 -18.86 6.18 -9.92
N LEU A 140 -18.12 6.51 -8.86
CA LEU A 140 -18.60 7.40 -7.81
C LEU A 140 -18.81 8.82 -8.34
N GLY A 141 -17.90 9.33 -9.19
CA GLY A 141 -18.06 10.60 -9.88
C GLY A 141 -19.28 10.63 -10.80
N SER A 142 -19.42 9.62 -11.66
CA SER A 142 -20.56 9.55 -12.59
C SER A 142 -21.90 9.41 -11.85
N MET A 143 -21.95 8.68 -10.75
CA MET A 143 -23.16 8.57 -9.91
C MET A 143 -23.54 9.88 -9.25
N VAL A 144 -22.57 10.70 -8.84
CA VAL A 144 -22.82 12.03 -8.26
C VAL A 144 -23.41 12.96 -9.31
N ASP A 145 -22.87 12.95 -10.53
CA ASP A 145 -23.34 13.82 -11.62
C ASP A 145 -24.73 13.42 -12.13
N ILE A 146 -25.05 12.12 -12.17
CA ILE A 146 -26.32 11.62 -12.72
C ILE A 146 -27.47 11.68 -11.69
N ASN A 147 -27.22 11.30 -10.44
CA ASN A 147 -28.29 11.08 -9.45
C ASN A 147 -28.43 12.21 -8.40
N GLY A 148 -27.61 13.26 -8.49
CA GLY A 148 -27.69 14.39 -7.54
C GLY A 148 -27.52 13.96 -6.08
N PHE A 149 -26.62 13.01 -5.82
CA PHE A 149 -26.47 12.39 -4.51
C PHE A 149 -26.27 13.44 -3.40
N HIS A 150 -27.08 13.36 -2.35
CA HIS A 150 -26.96 14.23 -1.19
C HIS A 150 -25.61 13.98 -0.49
N ARG A 151 -24.94 15.04 -0.02
CA ARG A 151 -23.56 14.97 0.51
C ARG A 151 -23.34 13.91 1.59
N GLY A 152 -24.35 13.66 2.43
CA GLY A 152 -24.29 12.63 3.48
C GLY A 152 -24.12 11.21 2.94
N ASN A 153 -24.73 10.90 1.80
CA ASN A 153 -24.63 9.56 1.18
C ASN A 153 -23.24 9.32 0.60
N ILE A 154 -22.62 10.36 0.03
CA ILE A 154 -21.25 10.28 -0.51
C ILE A 154 -20.25 10.05 0.64
N GLN A 155 -20.43 10.75 1.77
CA GLN A 155 -19.57 10.56 2.94
C GLN A 155 -19.72 9.15 3.52
N ASN A 156 -20.94 8.60 3.56
CA ASN A 156 -21.18 7.22 3.98
C ASN A 156 -20.49 6.20 3.06
N LEU A 157 -20.49 6.46 1.75
CA LEU A 157 -19.81 5.60 0.77
C LEU A 157 -18.28 5.63 0.94
N PHE A 158 -17.69 6.79 1.23
CA PHE A 158 -16.28 6.89 1.60
C PHE A 158 -15.97 6.18 2.92
N ASN A 159 -16.79 6.37 3.94
CA ASN A 159 -16.63 5.67 5.21
C ASN A 159 -16.73 4.14 5.03
N PHE A 160 -17.59 3.67 4.14
CA PHE A 160 -17.69 2.25 3.78
C PHE A 160 -16.42 1.74 3.09
N TYR A 161 -15.85 2.51 2.16
CA TYR A 161 -14.58 2.18 1.52
C TYR A 161 -13.44 2.03 2.54
N ILE A 162 -13.33 2.97 3.48
CA ILE A 162 -12.32 2.91 4.55
C ILE A 162 -12.48 1.64 5.40
N LYS A 163 -13.73 1.24 5.70
CA LYS A 163 -13.99 -0.03 6.41
C LYS A 163 -13.51 -1.24 5.62
N ILE A 164 -13.72 -1.27 4.31
CA ILE A 164 -13.21 -2.34 3.44
C ILE A 164 -11.66 -2.38 3.50
N CYS A 165 -10.99 -1.23 3.39
CA CYS A 165 -9.53 -1.17 3.55
C CYS A 165 -9.08 -1.71 4.93
N GLY A 166 -9.80 -1.37 6.00
CA GLY A 166 -9.53 -1.89 7.35
C GLY A 166 -9.67 -3.40 7.46
N VAL A 167 -10.66 -4.01 6.79
CA VAL A 167 -10.79 -5.48 6.74
C VAL A 167 -9.60 -6.12 6.01
N PHE A 168 -9.18 -5.56 4.88
CA PHE A 168 -8.00 -6.04 4.17
C PHE A 168 -6.72 -5.94 5.02
N TRP A 169 -6.56 -4.85 5.76
CA TRP A 169 -5.44 -4.68 6.67
C TRP A 169 -5.36 -5.80 7.72
N ILE A 170 -6.47 -6.10 8.42
CA ILE A 170 -6.50 -7.19 9.40
C ILE A 170 -6.12 -8.54 8.78
N LEU A 171 -6.65 -8.84 7.58
CA LEU A 171 -6.34 -10.09 6.87
C LEU A 171 -4.85 -10.18 6.49
N ILE A 172 -4.26 -9.06 6.05
CA ILE A 172 -2.84 -8.98 5.71
C ILE A 172 -1.98 -9.17 6.96
N GLU A 173 -2.26 -8.46 8.06
CA GLU A 173 -1.49 -8.59 9.30
C GLU A 173 -1.51 -10.02 9.84
N TRP A 174 -2.69 -10.64 9.85
CA TRP A 174 -2.82 -12.05 10.25
C TRP A 174 -1.98 -12.97 9.37
N THR A 175 -1.98 -12.73 8.06
CA THR A 175 -1.17 -13.50 7.11
C THR A 175 0.32 -13.34 7.41
N VAL A 176 0.80 -12.11 7.61
CA VAL A 176 2.20 -11.85 7.98
C VAL A 176 2.56 -12.50 9.32
N GLY A 177 1.71 -12.37 10.34
CA GLY A 177 1.92 -12.95 11.66
C GLY A 177 2.02 -14.48 11.63
N LEU A 178 1.13 -15.15 10.89
CA LEU A 178 1.17 -16.61 10.73
C LEU A 178 2.44 -17.09 10.02
N ILE A 179 2.90 -16.37 8.99
CA ILE A 179 4.16 -16.72 8.30
C ILE A 179 5.36 -16.40 9.19
N GLY A 180 5.33 -15.29 9.93
CA GLY A 180 6.35 -14.90 10.89
C GLY A 180 6.56 -15.99 11.95
N LEU A 181 5.47 -16.54 12.50
CA LEU A 181 5.53 -17.68 13.41
C LEU A 181 6.16 -18.91 12.75
N LYS A 182 5.78 -19.23 11.50
CA LYS A 182 6.40 -20.34 10.75
C LYS A 182 7.90 -20.13 10.55
N ILE A 183 8.33 -18.91 10.20
CA ILE A 183 9.75 -18.55 10.09
C ILE A 183 10.46 -18.75 11.44
N PHE A 184 9.86 -18.29 12.54
CA PHE A 184 10.43 -18.43 13.88
C PHE A 184 10.62 -19.91 14.27
N PHE A 185 9.61 -20.75 14.09
CA PHE A 185 9.73 -22.19 14.38
C PHE A 185 10.76 -22.87 13.47
N LEU A 186 10.84 -22.47 12.20
CA LEU A 186 11.79 -23.01 11.24
C LEU A 186 13.24 -22.65 11.63
N LEU A 187 13.48 -21.42 12.09
CA LEU A 187 14.78 -20.99 12.60
C LEU A 187 15.13 -21.65 13.95
N LYS A 188 14.15 -21.76 14.86
CA LYS A 188 14.34 -22.41 16.17
C LYS A 188 14.72 -23.88 16.04
N ARG A 189 14.22 -24.60 15.03
CA ARG A 189 14.59 -26.00 14.78
C ARG A 189 16.07 -26.19 14.38
N ARG A 190 16.76 -25.10 14.00
CA ARG A 190 18.16 -25.13 13.54
C ARG A 190 19.17 -24.84 14.67
N ILE A 191 18.74 -24.15 15.72
CA ILE A 191 19.55 -23.88 16.93
C ILE A 191 19.34 -25.03 17.90
#